data_AF-A0A975B404-F1
#
_entry.id   AF-A0A975B404-F1
#
_cell.length_a   1.000
_cell.length_b   1.000
_cell.length_c   1.000
_cell.angle_alpha   90.00
_cell.angle_beta   90.00
_cell.angle_gamma   90.00
#
_symmetry.space_group_name_H-M   'P 1'
#
loop_
_entity.id
_entity.type
_entity.pdbx_description
1 polymer ?
#
loop_
_entity_poly.entity_id
_entity_poly.type
_entity_poly.pdbx_seq_one_letter_code
_entity_poly.pdbx_strand_id
1 'polypeptide(L)'
;MTKSVLTIQIPQPLLEFGFNAEQIQHRITEWLVLSLFTEEKISSGKASQFLNISRIEFLDLLRKRGISYINYNDDELDEEFSAVQHLNLKAK
;
A
#
# COMPACT_ATOMS: atom_id res chain seq x y z
N MET A 1 4.09 15.93 -2.79
CA MET A 1 5.03 14.98 -3.45
C MET A 1 5.42 15.54 -4.79
N THR A 2 6.69 15.45 -5.16
CA THR A 2 7.17 15.73 -6.52
C THR A 2 6.79 14.56 -7.43
N LYS A 3 6.42 14.85 -8.68
CA LYS A 3 6.10 13.81 -9.68
C LYS A 3 7.30 13.63 -10.61
N SER A 4 7.60 12.38 -10.93
CA SER A 4 8.58 11.99 -11.94
C SER A 4 7.85 11.22 -13.04
N VAL A 5 8.28 11.40 -14.29
CA VAL A 5 7.72 10.68 -15.45
C VAL A 5 8.68 9.57 -15.85
N LEU A 6 8.14 8.35 -15.95
CA LEU A 6 8.85 7.17 -16.45
C LEU A 6 8.18 6.74 -17.75
N THR A 7 8.96 6.63 -18.83
CA THR A 7 8.50 6.07 -20.10
C THR A 7 8.85 4.59 -20.15
N ILE A 8 7.86 3.74 -20.41
CA ILE A 8 8.03 2.29 -20.53
C ILE A 8 7.54 1.82 -21.90
N GLN A 9 8.13 0.74 -22.41
CA GLN A 9 7.62 0.04 -23.58
C GLN A 9 6.79 -1.15 -23.12
N ILE A 10 5.57 -1.28 -23.66
CA ILE A 10 4.68 -2.42 -23.39
C ILE A 10 4.26 -3.07 -24.71
N PRO A 11 3.96 -4.38 -24.70
CA PRO A 11 3.37 -5.03 -25.87
C PRO A 11 2.06 -4.34 -26.27
N GLN A 12 1.98 -3.89 -27.53
CA GLN A 12 0.79 -3.22 -28.06
C GLN A 12 -0.53 -3.99 -27.85
N PRO A 13 -0.57 -5.34 -27.95
CA PRO A 13 -1.80 -6.10 -27.68
C PRO A 13 -2.38 -5.90 -26.28
N LEU A 14 -1.59 -5.44 -25.30
CA LEU A 14 -2.12 -5.12 -23.96
C LEU A 14 -3.08 -3.93 -23.96
N LEU A 15 -2.96 -3.03 -24.95
CA LEU A 15 -3.87 -1.89 -25.09
C LEU A 15 -5.25 -2.32 -25.61
N GLU A 16 -5.35 -3.48 -26.25
CA GLU A 16 -6.61 -4.03 -26.78
C GLU A 16 -7.60 -4.42 -25.67
N PHE A 17 -7.12 -4.58 -24.43
CA PHE A 17 -7.96 -4.82 -23.26
C PHE A 17 -8.69 -3.57 -22.74
N GLY A 18 -8.64 -2.45 -23.49
CA GLY A 18 -9.40 -1.24 -23.19
C GLY A 18 -8.79 -0.35 -22.11
N PHE A 19 -7.48 -0.50 -21.84
CA PHE A 19 -6.79 0.36 -20.89
C PHE A 19 -6.34 1.68 -21.54
N ASN A 20 -6.69 2.80 -20.92
CA ASN A 20 -6.09 4.09 -21.22
C ASN A 20 -4.82 4.33 -20.39
N ALA A 21 -4.04 5.36 -20.75
CA ALA A 21 -2.78 5.69 -20.08
C ALA A 21 -2.94 5.96 -18.57
N GLU A 22 -4.05 6.58 -18.15
CA GLU A 22 -4.33 6.87 -16.74
C GLU A 22 -4.59 5.59 -15.93
N GLN A 23 -5.36 4.66 -16.48
CA GLN A 23 -5.61 3.35 -15.87
C GLN A 23 -4.33 2.53 -15.75
N ILE A 24 -3.46 2.59 -16.78
CA ILE A 24 -2.14 1.95 -16.74
C ILE A 24 -1.28 2.58 -15.65
N GLN A 25 -1.21 3.91 -15.59
CA GLN A 25 -0.48 4.64 -14.57
C GLN A 25 -0.95 4.25 -13.16
N HIS A 26 -2.27 4.23 -12.92
CA HIS A 26 -2.82 3.84 -11.62
C HIS A 26 -2.44 2.40 -11.25
N ARG A 27 -2.59 1.45 -12.19
CA ARG A 27 -2.25 0.04 -11.96
C ARG A 27 -0.77 -0.16 -11.66
N ILE A 28 0.12 0.51 -12.39
CA ILE A 28 1.56 0.42 -12.18
C ILE A 28 1.95 1.03 -10.83
N THR A 29 1.38 2.19 -10.48
CA THR A 29 1.63 2.81 -9.17
C THR A 29 1.16 1.90 -8.04
N GLU A 30 -0.05 1.34 -8.12
CA GLU A 30 -0.57 0.40 -7.13
C GLU A 30 0.33 -0.84 -7.02
N TRP A 31 0.68 -1.46 -8.16
CA TRP A 31 1.55 -2.63 -8.19
C TRP A 31 2.92 -2.36 -7.56
N LEU A 32 3.56 -1.24 -7.91
CA LEU A 32 4.89 -0.88 -7.39
C LEU A 32 4.84 -0.67 -5.87
N VAL A 33 3.82 0.02 -5.36
CA VAL A 33 3.65 0.23 -3.92
C VAL A 33 3.42 -1.09 -3.21
N LEU A 34 2.59 -1.98 -3.77
CA LEU A 34 2.36 -3.31 -3.20
C LEU A 34 3.64 -4.15 -3.21
N SER A 35 4.43 -4.15 -4.29
CA SER A 35 5.72 -4.85 -4.39
C SER A 35 6.68 -4.39 -3.29
N LEU A 36 6.88 -3.07 -3.15
CA LEU A 36 7.76 -2.49 -2.13
C LEU A 36 7.30 -2.81 -0.71
N PHE A 37 5.99 -2.87 -0.47
CA PHE A 37 5.44 -3.28 0.82
C PHE A 37 5.72 -4.76 1.09
N THR A 38 5.45 -5.64 0.12
CA THR A 38 5.69 -7.09 0.27
C THR A 38 7.16 -7.46 0.38
N GLU A 39 8.05 -6.61 -0.15
CA GLU A 39 9.51 -6.71 0.00
C GLU A 39 10.04 -6.04 1.28
N GLU A 40 9.14 -5.63 2.19
CA GLU A 40 9.45 -4.96 3.46
C GLU A 40 10.28 -3.67 3.30
N LYS A 41 10.27 -3.05 2.12
CA LYS A 41 10.99 -1.79 1.83
C LYS A 41 10.26 -0.56 2.35
N ILE A 42 8.94 -0.63 2.47
CA ILE A 42 8.10 0.45 2.95
C ILE A 42 7.05 -0.08 3.93
N SER A 43 6.72 0.71 4.94
CA SER A 43 5.64 0.38 5.88
C SER A 43 4.26 0.60 5.25
N SER A 44 3.22 0.02 5.86
CA SER A 44 1.83 0.23 5.45
C SER A 44 1.40 1.71 5.51
N GLY A 45 1.93 2.49 6.46
CA GLY A 45 1.71 3.94 6.51
C GLY A 45 2.39 4.69 5.36
N LYS A 46 3.59 4.27 4.94
CA LYS A 46 4.27 4.87 3.79
C LYS A 46 3.60 4.49 2.47
N ALA A 47 3.15 3.24 2.36
CA ALA A 47 2.41 2.75 1.20
C ALA A 47 1.07 3.49 1.02
N SER A 48 0.31 3.71 2.10
CA SER A 48 -0.95 4.45 2.04
C SER A 48 -0.75 5.91 1.63
N GLN A 49 0.34 6.55 2.07
CA GLN A 49 0.73 7.89 1.61
C GLN A 49 1.01 7.94 0.09
N PHE A 50 1.67 6.92 -0.48
CA PHE A 50 1.93 6.88 -1.92
C PHE A 50 0.67 6.71 -2.76
N LEU A 51 -0.31 5.96 -2.25
CA LEU A 51 -1.60 5.75 -2.92
C LEU A 51 -2.65 6.82 -2.58
N ASN A 52 -2.31 7.78 -1.71
CA ASN A 52 -3.22 8.82 -1.23
C ASN A 52 -4.53 8.25 -0.67
N ILE A 53 -4.40 7.19 0.14
CA ILE A 53 -5.50 6.53 0.86
C ILE A 53 -5.15 6.45 2.35
N SER A 54 -6.15 6.22 3.19
CA SER A 54 -5.91 5.93 4.61
C SER A 54 -5.19 4.60 4.80
N ARG A 55 -4.52 4.44 5.94
CA ARG A 55 -3.88 3.16 6.29
C ARG A 55 -4.90 2.02 6.33
N ILE A 56 -6.13 2.26 6.81
CA ILE A 56 -7.19 1.25 6.85
C ILE A 56 -7.60 0.81 5.43
N GLU A 57 -7.76 1.76 4.51
CA GLU A 57 -8.05 1.44 3.10
C GLU A 57 -6.92 0.66 2.43
N PHE A 58 -5.66 0.95 2.79
CA PHE A 58 -4.52 0.17 2.31
C PHE A 58 -4.53 -1.27 2.84
N LEU A 59 -4.84 -1.47 4.12
CA LEU A 59 -4.99 -2.82 4.70
C LEU A 59 -6.17 -3.58 4.07
N ASP A 60 -7.26 -2.90 3.71
CA ASP A 60 -8.38 -3.51 2.98
C ASP A 60 -7.99 -3.85 1.52
N LEU A 61 -7.20 -2.99 0.86
CA LEU A 61 -6.63 -3.25 -0.46
C LEU A 61 -5.78 -4.54 -0.45
N LEU A 62 -4.92 -4.73 0.56
CA LEU A 62 -4.12 -5.94 0.69
C LEU A 62 -5.00 -7.20 0.81
N ARG A 63 -6.08 -7.16 1.60
CA ARG A 63 -7.05 -8.27 1.68
C ARG A 63 -7.69 -8.56 0.32
N LYS A 64 -8.17 -7.53 -0.37
CA LYS A 64 -8.78 -7.65 -1.71
C LYS A 64 -7.83 -8.24 -2.75
N ARG A 65 -6.53 -7.99 -2.60
CA ARG A 65 -5.47 -8.52 -3.47
C ARG A 65 -4.95 -9.90 -3.03
N GLY A 66 -5.45 -10.46 -1.93
CA GLY A 66 -4.97 -11.73 -1.39
C GLY A 66 -3.53 -11.67 -0.86
N ILE A 67 -3.03 -10.48 -0.54
CA ILE A 67 -1.69 -10.30 0.01
C ILE A 67 -1.79 -10.46 1.53
N SER A 68 -1.12 -11.47 2.09
CA SER A 68 -1.03 -11.62 3.53
C SER A 68 -0.13 -10.53 4.11
N TYR A 69 -0.64 -9.75 5.05
CA TYR A 69 0.09 -8.66 5.71
C TYR A 69 -0.03 -8.70 7.24
N ILE A 70 -0.81 -9.63 7.77
CA ILE A 70 -0.88 -9.92 9.19
C ILE A 70 0.19 -10.98 9.40
N ASN A 71 1.41 -10.53 9.67
CA ASN A 71 2.50 -11.37 10.13
C ASN A 71 3.01 -10.84 11.47
N TYR A 72 2.09 -10.34 12.31
CA TYR A 72 2.45 -9.99 13.66
C TYR A 72 2.86 -11.28 14.38
N ASN A 73 4.09 -11.32 14.87
CA ASN A 73 4.38 -12.21 15.98
C ASN A 73 3.67 -11.66 17.24
N ASP A 74 3.56 -12.51 18.26
CA ASP A 74 2.83 -12.14 19.48
C ASP A 74 3.41 -10.87 20.14
N ASP A 75 4.72 -10.65 20.03
CA ASP A 75 5.41 -9.49 20.59
C ASP A 75 5.00 -8.17 19.90
N GLU A 76 4.89 -8.17 18.57
CA GLU A 76 4.48 -6.99 17.80
C GLU A 76 2.99 -6.64 18.01
N LEU A 77 2.14 -7.63 18.27
CA LEU A 77 0.75 -7.40 18.68
C LEU A 77 0.69 -6.74 20.07
N ASP A 78 1.48 -7.23 21.01
CA ASP A 78 1.51 -6.70 22.38
C ASP A 78 1.99 -5.24 22.43
N GLU A 79 2.95 -4.87 21.58
CA GLU A 79 3.41 -3.48 21.43
C GLU A 79 2.31 -2.56 20.85
N GLU A 80 1.59 -3.01 19.81
CA GLU A 80 0.48 -2.24 19.23
C GLU A 80 -0.70 -2.09 20.23
N PHE A 81 -1.04 -3.14 20.99
CA PHE A 81 -2.04 -3.05 22.06
C PHE A 81 -1.61 -2.08 23.16
N SER A 82 -0.33 -2.11 23.56
CA SER A 82 0.24 -1.20 24.56
C SER A 82 0.17 0.26 24.08
N ALA A 83 0.50 0.51 22.82
CA ALA A 83 0.44 1.85 22.23
C ALA A 83 -0.98 2.43 22.24
N VAL A 84 -2.00 1.62 21.93
CA VAL A 84 -3.42 2.02 22.01
C VAL A 84 -3.86 2.30 23.45
N GLN A 85 -3.42 1.50 24.42
CA GLN A 85 -3.71 1.74 25.84
C GLN A 85 -3.11 3.06 26.32
N HIS A 86 -1.89 3.40 25.87
CA HIS A 86 -1.25 4.67 26.22
C HIS A 86 -1.91 5.90 25.58
N LEU A 87 -2.60 5.76 24.45
CA LEU A 87 -3.38 6.83 23.84
C LEU A 87 -4.62 7.20 24.68
N ASN A 88 -5.26 6.22 25.34
CA ASN A 88 -6.39 6.47 26.26
C ASN A 88 -5.97 7.12 27.59
N LEU A 89 -4.68 7.09 27.93
CA LEU A 89 -4.16 7.65 29.19
C LEU A 89 -3.73 9.12 29.09
N LYS A 90 -3.62 9.68 27.87
CA LYS A 90 -3.25 11.09 27.65
C LYS A 90 -4.44 12.01 27.35
N ALA A 91 -5.66 11.49 27.35
CA ALA A 91 -6.90 12.25 27.14
C ALA A 91 -7.57 12.69 28.44
N LYS A 92 -6.79 12.93 29.51
CA LYS A 92 -7.30 13.39 30.81
C LYS A 92 -6.51 14.58 31.34
#